data_AF-A0A8T1VRT3-F1
#
_entry.id   AF-A0A8T1VRT3-F1
#
_cell.length_a   1.000
_cell.length_b   1.000
_cell.length_c   1.000
_cell.angle_alpha   90.00
_cell.angle_beta   90.00
_cell.angle_gamma   90.00
#
_symmetry.space_group_name_H-M   'P 1'
#
loop_
_entity.id
_entity.type
_entity.pdbx_description
1 polymer ?
#
loop_
_entity_poly.entity_id
_entity_poly.type
_entity_poly.pdbx_seq_one_letter_code
_entity_poly.pdbx_strand_id
1 'polypeptide(L)'
;MQLLIWHEALGSDDEQATEDELCARVLYAQGESELGGEAVLSGERLLQSLHLVQGLLAFVRMLRAKKSETYRTSANWTPEWASVTLSRRRFFVLEVEPRIFMTLAVHPAMEIKDHRAAYEALLQDLYGLFRLFHGTIDR
;
A
#
# COMPACT_ATOMS: atom_id res chain seq x y z
N MET A 1 1.13 6.99 -12.50
CA MET A 1 1.61 6.24 -11.33
C MET A 1 0.88 6.73 -10.09
N GLN A 2 0.69 5.87 -9.10
CA GLN A 2 0.12 6.24 -7.81
C GLN A 2 0.89 5.55 -6.69
N LEU A 3 1.31 6.33 -5.70
CA LEU A 3 2.03 5.88 -4.50
C LEU A 3 1.15 6.18 -3.28
N LEU A 4 0.98 5.19 -2.41
CA LEU A 4 0.22 5.32 -1.17
C LEU A 4 0.99 4.68 -0.03
N ILE A 5 1.12 5.38 1.10
CA ILE A 5 1.65 4.85 2.35
C ILE A 5 0.54 5.00 3.40
N TRP A 6 0.24 3.92 4.12
CA TRP A 6 -0.73 3.95 5.20
C TRP A 6 -0.29 3.04 6.35
N HIS A 7 -0.79 3.35 7.53
CA HIS A 7 -0.66 2.51 8.70
C HIS A 7 -1.97 1.74 8.93
N GLU A 8 -1.88 0.40 8.93
CA GLU A 8 -3.03 -0.50 9.01
C GLU A 8 -3.85 -0.34 10.29
N ALA A 9 -3.20 0.01 11.40
CA ALA A 9 -3.86 0.15 12.71
C ALA A 9 -4.09 1.60 13.18
N LEU A 10 -3.81 2.62 12.36
CA LEU A 10 -4.22 4.00 12.69
C LEU A 10 -5.70 4.20 12.33
N GLY A 11 -6.27 5.36 12.61
CA GLY A 11 -7.65 5.71 12.23
C GLY A 11 -8.75 4.81 12.81
N SER A 12 -9.97 4.96 12.31
CA SER A 12 -11.13 4.20 12.78
C SER A 12 -11.61 3.16 11.76
N ASP A 13 -12.03 1.99 12.25
CA ASP A 13 -12.76 0.97 11.47
C ASP A 13 -14.27 1.04 11.71
N ASP A 14 -14.74 2.03 12.49
CA ASP A 14 -16.15 2.22 12.77
C ASP A 14 -16.91 2.61 11.48
N GLU A 15 -18.07 1.98 11.25
CA GLU A 15 -18.95 2.32 10.14
C GLU A 15 -19.46 3.77 10.22
N GLN A 16 -19.41 4.37 11.41
CA GLN A 16 -19.75 5.78 11.67
C GLN A 16 -18.55 6.73 11.62
N ALA A 17 -17.34 6.23 11.29
CA ALA A 17 -16.16 7.08 11.18
C ALA A 17 -16.35 8.17 10.11
N THR A 18 -15.94 9.37 10.45
CA THR A 18 -15.87 10.49 9.51
C THR A 18 -14.77 10.26 8.47
N GLU A 19 -14.85 10.95 7.33
CA GLU A 19 -13.84 10.84 6.27
C GLU A 19 -12.43 11.21 6.77
N ASP A 20 -12.33 12.19 7.67
CA ASP A 20 -11.06 12.60 8.29
C ASP A 20 -10.47 11.48 9.16
N GLU A 21 -11.31 10.78 9.93
CA GLU A 21 -10.88 9.65 10.77
C GLU A 21 -10.44 8.43 9.94
N LEU A 22 -11.06 8.21 8.78
CA LEU A 22 -10.63 7.20 7.81
C LEU A 22 -9.31 7.60 7.13
N CYS A 23 -9.17 8.88 6.79
CA CYS A 23 -7.95 9.41 6.15
C CYS A 23 -6.76 9.49 7.11
N ALA A 24 -6.97 9.53 8.43
CA ALA A 24 -5.89 9.54 9.43
C ALA A 24 -4.95 8.32 9.33
N ARG A 25 -5.36 7.26 8.64
CA ARG A 25 -4.54 6.09 8.33
C ARG A 25 -3.47 6.36 7.29
N VAL A 26 -3.73 7.31 6.40
CA VAL A 26 -2.86 7.64 5.27
C VAL A 26 -1.72 8.52 5.75
N LEU A 27 -0.50 8.05 5.55
CA LEU A 27 0.72 8.75 5.91
C LEU A 27 1.26 9.59 4.75
N TYR A 28 1.05 9.11 3.52
CA TYR A 28 1.47 9.78 2.31
C TYR A 28 0.65 9.29 1.13
N ALA A 29 0.29 10.19 0.22
CA ALA A 29 -0.35 9.85 -1.03
C ALA A 29 0.13 10.76 -2.15
N GLN A 30 0.50 10.15 -3.27
CA GLN A 30 0.87 10.85 -4.49
C GLN A 30 0.19 10.16 -5.67
N GLY A 31 -0.48 10.93 -6.51
CA GLY A 31 -1.15 10.43 -7.71
C GLY A 31 -0.93 11.37 -8.90
N GLU A 32 -1.00 10.80 -10.10
CA GLU A 32 -1.06 11.62 -11.32
C GLU A 32 -2.39 12.39 -11.39
N SER A 33 -2.29 13.71 -11.58
CA SER A 33 -3.41 14.52 -12.07
C SER A 33 -3.72 14.14 -13.51
N GLU A 34 -5.00 14.10 -13.88
CA GLU A 34 -5.45 13.97 -15.27
C GLU A 34 -4.92 15.11 -16.18
N LEU A 35 -4.39 16.19 -15.59
CA LEU A 35 -3.84 17.37 -16.27
C LEU A 35 -2.30 17.48 -16.22
N GLY A 36 -1.57 16.41 -15.89
CA GLY A 36 -0.11 16.39 -16.05
C GLY A 36 0.71 17.15 -15.00
N GLY A 37 0.18 17.30 -13.78
CA GLY A 37 0.91 17.78 -12.59
C GLY A 37 0.76 16.85 -11.39
N GLU A 38 1.51 17.11 -10.31
CA GLU A 38 1.24 16.49 -9.00
C GLU A 38 -0.16 16.91 -8.53
N ALA A 39 -1.11 15.98 -8.50
CA ALA A 39 -2.39 16.22 -7.85
C ALA A 39 -2.36 15.67 -6.44
N VAL A 40 -2.68 16.52 -5.47
CA VAL A 40 -3.24 16.06 -4.20
C VAL A 40 -4.55 15.35 -4.55
N LEU A 41 -4.65 14.06 -4.22
CA LEU A 41 -5.90 13.32 -4.41
C LEU A 41 -7.00 14.01 -3.58
N SER A 42 -8.18 14.22 -4.16
CA SER A 42 -9.34 14.61 -3.35
C SER A 42 -9.59 13.54 -2.27
N GLY A 43 -10.16 13.92 -1.12
CA GLY A 43 -10.42 13.00 0.00
C GLY A 43 -11.15 11.73 -0.45
N GLU A 44 -12.19 11.88 -1.26
CA GLU A 44 -12.92 10.74 -1.85
C GLU A 44 -12.02 9.82 -2.70
N ARG A 45 -11.20 10.37 -3.60
CA ARG A 45 -10.29 9.57 -4.46
C ARG A 45 -9.20 8.88 -3.64
N LEU A 46 -8.75 9.52 -2.56
CA LEU A 46 -7.79 8.95 -1.62
C LEU A 46 -8.39 7.73 -0.90
N LEU A 47 -9.58 7.88 -0.32
CA LEU A 47 -10.29 6.80 0.37
C LEU A 47 -10.62 5.63 -0.57
N GLN A 48 -11.10 5.92 -1.78
CA GLN A 48 -11.33 4.89 -2.80
C GLN A 48 -10.05 4.09 -3.10
N SER A 49 -8.92 4.78 -3.21
CA SER A 49 -7.64 4.14 -3.47
C SER A 49 -7.16 3.30 -2.28
N LEU A 50 -7.31 3.81 -1.06
CA LEU A 50 -6.99 3.10 0.17
C LEU A 50 -7.82 1.81 0.28
N HIS A 51 -9.15 1.91 0.16
CA HIS A 51 -10.06 0.77 0.25
C HIS A 51 -9.77 -0.28 -0.83
N LEU A 52 -9.47 0.13 -2.06
CA LEU A 52 -9.10 -0.78 -3.13
C LEU A 52 -7.86 -1.61 -2.75
N VAL A 53 -6.80 -0.93 -2.28
CA VAL A 53 -5.53 -1.59 -1.96
C VAL A 53 -5.66 -2.48 -0.71
N GLN A 54 -6.39 -2.02 0.32
CA GLN A 54 -6.70 -2.84 1.50
C GLN A 54 -7.52 -4.07 1.13
N GLY A 55 -8.52 -3.91 0.27
CA GLY A 55 -9.32 -5.02 -0.26
C GLY A 55 -8.47 -6.03 -1.04
N LEU A 56 -7.53 -5.55 -1.85
CA LEU A 56 -6.57 -6.41 -2.56
C LEU A 56 -5.68 -7.19 -1.58
N LEU A 57 -5.14 -6.53 -0.56
CA LEU A 57 -4.31 -7.16 0.45
C LEU A 57 -5.09 -8.22 1.24
N ALA A 58 -6.31 -7.90 1.69
CA ALA A 58 -7.20 -8.83 2.38
C ALA A 58 -7.56 -10.04 1.51
N PHE A 59 -7.82 -9.81 0.21
CA PHE A 59 -8.06 -10.89 -0.75
C PHE A 59 -6.85 -11.82 -0.90
N VAL A 60 -5.64 -11.26 -1.06
CA VAL A 60 -4.40 -12.05 -1.14
C VAL A 60 -4.16 -12.84 0.14
N ARG A 61 -4.39 -12.24 1.32
CA ARG A 61 -4.32 -12.92 2.62
C ARG A 61 -5.28 -14.10 2.70
N MET A 62 -6.53 -13.92 2.29
CA MET A 62 -7.51 -15.02 2.24
C MET A 62 -7.05 -16.17 1.34
N LEU A 63 -6.50 -15.86 0.16
CA LEU A 63 -5.99 -16.88 -0.76
C LEU A 63 -4.77 -17.63 -0.19
N ARG A 64 -3.92 -16.95 0.58
CA ARG A 64 -2.75 -17.56 1.26
C ARG A 64 -3.14 -18.40 2.45
N ALA A 65 -4.08 -17.93 3.28
CA ALA A 65 -4.58 -18.68 4.43
C ALA A 65 -5.18 -20.03 4.00
N LYS A 66 -5.89 -20.07 2.86
CA LYS A 66 -6.38 -21.33 2.27
C LYS A 66 -5.27 -22.30 1.83
N LYS A 67 -4.05 -21.80 1.60
CA LYS A 67 -2.90 -22.59 1.13
C LYS A 67 -1.92 -22.96 2.25
N SER A 68 -2.04 -22.34 3.43
CA SER A 68 -1.04 -22.41 4.48
C SER A 68 -1.75 -22.39 5.85
N GLU A 69 -2.04 -23.56 6.40
CA GLU A 69 -2.28 -23.74 7.85
C GLU A 69 -0.97 -23.61 8.64
N THR A 70 -0.19 -22.57 8.37
CA THR A 70 1.09 -22.36 9.04
C THR A 70 0.96 -21.12 9.89
N TYR A 71 0.66 -21.36 11.16
CA TYR A 71 0.59 -20.36 12.22
C TYR A 71 1.84 -19.47 12.18
N ARG A 72 1.65 -18.15 12.02
CA ARG A 72 2.69 -17.15 12.22
C ARG A 72 3.16 -17.22 13.67
N THR A 73 4.29 -17.86 13.94
CA THR A 73 4.95 -17.79 15.25
C THR A 73 5.57 -16.40 15.41
N SER A 74 5.16 -15.69 16.45
CA SER A 74 5.34 -14.25 16.71
C SER A 74 6.77 -13.75 16.97
N ALA A 75 7.80 -14.54 16.68
CA ALA A 75 9.17 -14.17 17.07
C ALA A 75 9.88 -13.25 16.06
N ASN A 76 9.61 -13.38 14.76
CA ASN A 76 10.28 -12.60 13.71
C ASN A 76 9.25 -11.99 12.76
N TRP A 77 9.26 -10.66 12.61
CA TRP A 77 8.46 -9.96 11.61
C TRP A 77 8.95 -10.33 10.21
N THR A 78 8.06 -10.88 9.40
CA THR A 78 8.30 -11.17 7.98
C THR A 78 7.47 -10.20 7.13
N PRO A 79 8.10 -9.26 6.39
CA PRO A 79 7.39 -8.30 5.55
C PRO A 79 6.38 -8.98 4.63
N GLU A 80 5.14 -8.53 4.69
CA GLU A 80 4.13 -8.98 3.77
C GLU A 80 4.27 -8.32 2.39
N TRP A 81 4.17 -9.14 1.35
CA TRP A 81 4.27 -8.71 -0.05
C TRP A 81 3.03 -9.11 -0.83
N ALA A 82 2.56 -8.29 -1.78
CA ALA A 82 1.60 -8.70 -2.80
C ALA A 82 1.88 -7.98 -4.13
N SER A 83 1.73 -8.71 -5.24
CA SER A 83 1.69 -8.13 -6.59
C SER A 83 0.39 -8.56 -7.24
N VAL A 84 -0.46 -7.60 -7.62
CA VAL A 84 -1.76 -7.87 -8.21
C VAL A 84 -1.93 -7.05 -9.48
N THR A 85 -2.40 -7.69 -10.55
CA THR A 85 -2.78 -7.00 -11.78
C THR A 85 -4.29 -6.93 -11.86
N LEU A 86 -4.85 -5.72 -11.92
CA LEU A 86 -6.27 -5.48 -12.17
C LEU A 86 -6.43 -4.72 -13.49
N SER A 87 -7.13 -5.34 -14.44
CA SER A 87 -7.35 -4.82 -15.79
C SER A 87 -6.04 -4.43 -16.49
N ARG A 88 -5.62 -3.16 -16.40
CA ARG A 88 -4.40 -2.63 -17.04
C ARG A 88 -3.43 -1.98 -16.04
N ARG A 89 -3.73 -2.08 -14.74
CA ARG A 89 -2.92 -1.49 -13.68
C ARG A 89 -2.31 -2.60 -12.83
N ARG A 90 -1.01 -2.49 -12.55
CA ARG A 90 -0.31 -3.40 -11.65
C ARG A 90 -0.05 -2.71 -10.32
N PHE A 91 -0.35 -3.40 -9.24
CA PHE A 91 -0.22 -2.96 -7.88
C PHE A 91 0.86 -3.79 -7.21
N PHE A 92 1.82 -3.12 -6.60
CA PHE A 92 2.83 -3.72 -5.74
C PHE A 92 2.61 -3.21 -4.33
N VAL A 93 2.39 -4.12 -3.39
CA VAL A 93 2.11 -3.82 -1.98
C VAL A 93 3.19 -4.45 -1.12
N LEU A 94 3.86 -3.67 -0.30
CA LEU A 94 4.89 -4.12 0.62
C LEU A 94 4.62 -3.56 2.02
N GLU A 95 4.69 -4.43 3.02
CA GLU A 95 4.83 -4.03 4.42
C GLU A 95 6.27 -3.54 4.65
N VAL A 96 6.45 -2.23 4.71
CA VAL A 96 7.78 -1.59 4.79
C VAL A 96 8.28 -1.43 6.23
N GLU A 97 7.35 -1.37 7.19
CA GLU A 97 7.57 -1.50 8.63
C GLU A 97 6.36 -2.25 9.24
N PRO A 98 6.44 -2.80 10.47
CA PRO A 98 5.30 -3.49 11.07
C PRO A 98 4.03 -2.64 11.00
N ARG A 99 2.99 -3.16 10.34
CA ARG A 99 1.69 -2.48 10.10
C ARG A 99 1.73 -1.25 9.18
N ILE A 100 2.88 -0.87 8.64
CA ILE A 100 3.01 0.21 7.65
C ILE A 100 3.18 -0.39 6.28
N PHE A 101 2.27 -0.06 5.39
CA PHE A 101 2.27 -0.56 4.03
C PHE A 101 2.51 0.56 3.04
N MET A 102 3.30 0.25 2.01
CA MET A 102 3.47 1.08 0.83
C MET A 102 2.89 0.35 -0.37
N THR A 103 2.16 1.08 -1.21
CA THR A 103 1.67 0.58 -2.49
C THR A 103 2.09 1.47 -3.64
N LEU A 104 2.63 0.84 -4.67
CA LEU A 104 2.93 1.46 -5.95
C LEU A 104 2.01 0.85 -7.02
N ALA A 105 1.17 1.70 -7.61
CA ALA A 105 0.31 1.34 -8.72
C ALA A 105 0.80 1.98 -10.03
N VAL A 106 1.04 1.14 -11.03
CA VAL A 106 1.59 1.55 -12.33
C VAL A 106 0.72 1.08 -13.48
N HIS A 107 0.69 1.86 -14.55
CA HIS A 107 0.13 1.44 -15.84
C HIS A 107 1.29 0.93 -16.71
N PRO A 108 1.55 -0.39 -16.73
CA PRO A 108 2.56 -0.94 -17.62
C PRO A 108 2.32 -0.54 -19.08
N ALA A 109 3.31 0.11 -19.71
CA ALA A 109 3.33 0.29 -21.16
C ALA A 109 3.65 -1.03 -21.90
N MET A 110 4.32 -1.96 -21.22
CA MET A 110 4.67 -3.30 -21.69
C MET A 110 4.43 -4.33 -20.58
N GLU A 111 4.34 -5.61 -20.94
CA GLU A 111 4.19 -6.68 -19.96
C GLU A 111 5.31 -6.65 -18.92
N ILE A 112 4.95 -6.40 -17.66
CA ILE A 112 5.87 -6.45 -16.54
C ILE A 112 6.11 -7.91 -16.17
N LYS A 113 7.36 -8.37 -16.32
CA LYS A 113 7.77 -9.66 -15.74
C LYS A 113 7.72 -9.57 -14.22
N ASP A 114 7.23 -10.63 -13.57
CA ASP A 114 7.14 -10.67 -12.11
C ASP A 114 8.52 -10.88 -11.48
N HIS A 115 9.22 -9.77 -11.22
CA HIS A 115 10.55 -9.75 -10.63
C HIS A 115 10.47 -9.27 -9.18
N ARG A 116 9.82 -10.06 -8.32
CA ARG A 116 9.53 -9.74 -6.91
C ARG A 116 10.65 -8.99 -6.19
N ALA A 117 11.86 -9.55 -6.17
CA ALA A 117 12.99 -8.98 -5.44
C ALA A 117 13.37 -7.55 -5.90
N ALA A 118 13.23 -7.25 -7.20
CA ALA A 118 13.52 -5.92 -7.73
C ALA A 118 12.46 -4.90 -7.31
N TYR A 119 11.18 -5.30 -7.29
CA TYR A 119 10.09 -4.42 -6.86
C TYR A 119 10.05 -4.21 -5.35
N GLU A 120 10.38 -5.25 -4.57
CA GLU A 120 10.57 -5.11 -3.13
C GLU A 120 11.70 -4.13 -2.81
N ALA A 121 12.85 -4.26 -3.48
CA ALA A 121 13.96 -3.32 -3.32
C ALA A 121 13.56 -1.89 -3.69
N LEU A 122 12.88 -1.70 -4.83
CA LEU A 122 12.39 -0.38 -5.25
C LEU A 122 11.47 0.26 -4.19
N LEU A 123 10.51 -0.49 -3.64
CA LEU A 123 9.61 0.03 -2.61
C LEU A 123 10.34 0.34 -1.31
N GLN A 124 11.35 -0.45 -0.93
CA GLN A 124 12.21 -0.14 0.21
C GLN A 124 13.01 1.15 -0.01
N ASP A 125 13.57 1.34 -1.21
CA ASP A 125 14.31 2.56 -1.56
C ASP A 125 13.40 3.80 -1.55
N LEU A 126 12.20 3.69 -2.12
CA LEU A 126 11.19 4.75 -2.08
C LEU A 126 10.76 5.08 -0.65
N TYR A 127 10.62 4.07 0.21
CA TYR A 127 10.32 4.29 1.63
C TYR A 127 11.49 4.93 2.39
N GLY A 128 12.73 4.55 2.08
CA GLY A 128 13.93 5.20 2.60
C GLY A 128 13.96 6.69 2.23
N LEU A 129 13.60 7.02 0.99
CA LEU A 129 13.46 8.41 0.53
C LEU A 129 12.36 9.16 1.28
N PHE A 130 11.19 8.54 1.45
CA PHE A 130 10.11 9.10 2.27
C PHE A 130 10.60 9.44 3.68
N ARG A 131 11.29 8.52 4.36
CA ARG A 131 11.83 8.76 5.71
C ARG A 131 12.88 9.86 5.76
N LEU A 132 13.66 10.04 4.70
CA LEU A 132 14.64 11.11 4.62
C LEU A 132 13.98 12.50 4.68
N PHE A 133 12.80 12.66 4.07
CA PHE A 133 12.08 13.93 4.03
C PHE A 133 11.05 14.11 5.13
N HIS A 134 10.45 13.02 5.62
CA HIS A 134 9.34 13.05 6.57
C HIS A 134 9.71 12.54 7.97
N GLY A 135 10.92 12.02 8.16
CA GLY A 135 11.40 11.50 9.44
C GLY A 135 11.01 10.06 9.72
N THR A 136 10.99 9.70 11.01
CA THR A 136 10.65 8.35 11.48
C THR A 136 9.22 8.33 11.98
N ILE A 137 8.52 7.23 11.75
CA ILE A 137 7.19 7.01 12.30
C ILE A 137 7.41 6.29 13.63
N ASP A 138 7.12 6.97 14.74
CA ASP A 138 7.22 6.38 16.06
C ASP A 138 6.15 5.28 16.24
N ARG A 139 6.54 4.18 16.88
CA ARG A 139 5.71 2.99 17.11
C ARG A 139 4.82 3.10 18.34
#